data_AF-A0A132PKR9-F1
#
_entry.id   AF-A0A132PKR9-F1
#
_cell.length_a   1.000
_cell.length_b   1.000
_cell.length_c   1.000
_cell.angle_alpha   90.00
_cell.angle_beta   90.00
_cell.angle_gamma   90.00
#
_symmetry.space_group_name_H-M   'P 1'
#
loop_
_entity.id
_entity.type
_entity.pdbx_description
1 polymer ?
#
loop_
_entity_poly.entity_id
_entity_poly.type
_entity_poly.pdbx_seq_one_letter_code
_entity_poly.pdbx_strand_id
1 'polypeptide(L)'
;MGGWVDADEFRCRLRRFDGTERFALNLWTLPPDMDYVEAVRAGLDALEYIQTAGRADALTVEIRKAGGSQWGVDWVRYVVGHPHSGAAEPLDVPIVLPQSTEMIARHEVFGADEAADLFYSYYRDGDIPNSYTLRPVEGFTRTGANIDLRAAAAPK
;
A
#
# COMPACT_ATOMS: atom_id res chain seq x y z
N MET A 1 -4.35 -30.55 -0.23
CA MET A 1 -3.79 -29.84 -1.40
C MET A 1 -4.05 -28.36 -1.18
N GLY A 2 -3.13 -27.65 -0.52
CA GLY A 2 -3.22 -26.19 -0.42
C GLY A 2 -2.70 -25.60 -1.73
N GLY A 3 -3.55 -24.90 -2.47
CA GLY A 3 -3.10 -24.14 -3.63
C GLY A 3 -2.12 -23.09 -3.14
N TRP A 4 -0.89 -23.12 -3.66
CA TRP A 4 0.05 -22.04 -3.45
C TRP A 4 -0.57 -20.79 -4.07
N VAL A 5 -0.82 -19.76 -3.26
CA VAL A 5 -1.11 -18.43 -3.81
C VAL A 5 0.08 -18.08 -4.71
N ASP A 6 -0.20 -17.80 -5.97
CA ASP A 6 0.77 -17.32 -6.96
C ASP A 6 0.43 -15.86 -7.27
N ALA A 7 1.39 -15.09 -7.76
CA ALA A 7 1.17 -13.74 -8.26
C ALA A 7 0.02 -13.68 -9.28
N ASP A 8 -0.23 -14.76 -10.02
CA ASP A 8 -1.34 -14.89 -10.96
C ASP A 8 -2.74 -14.69 -10.32
N GLU A 9 -2.92 -15.03 -9.05
CA GLU A 9 -4.19 -14.78 -8.34
C GLU A 9 -4.44 -13.27 -8.20
N PHE A 10 -3.39 -12.53 -7.81
CA PHE A 10 -3.44 -11.07 -7.73
C PHE A 10 -3.57 -10.44 -9.13
N ARG A 11 -2.81 -10.90 -10.13
CA ARG A 11 -2.89 -10.39 -11.51
C ARG A 11 -4.30 -10.54 -12.08
N CYS A 12 -4.91 -11.72 -11.95
CA CYS A 12 -6.27 -11.98 -12.42
C CYS A 12 -7.30 -11.01 -11.84
N ARG A 13 -7.11 -10.62 -10.57
CA ARG A 13 -8.00 -9.68 -9.87
C ARG A 13 -7.74 -8.23 -10.28
N LEU A 14 -6.49 -7.79 -10.23
CA LEU A 14 -6.12 -6.39 -10.51
C LEU A 14 -6.36 -5.99 -11.97
N ARG A 15 -6.17 -6.90 -12.93
CA ARG A 15 -6.50 -6.65 -14.35
C ARG A 15 -7.98 -6.33 -14.61
N ARG A 16 -8.87 -6.66 -13.67
CA ARG A 16 -10.32 -6.36 -13.78
C ARG A 16 -10.69 -5.00 -13.20
N PHE A 17 -9.72 -4.22 -12.74
CA PHE A 17 -9.99 -2.92 -12.15
C PHE A 17 -10.40 -1.91 -13.21
N ASP A 18 -11.58 -1.33 -13.02
CA ASP A 18 -12.18 -0.32 -13.88
C ASP A 18 -12.15 1.09 -13.25
N GLY A 19 -11.67 1.20 -12.01
CA GLY A 19 -11.55 2.47 -11.29
C GLY A 19 -12.85 2.96 -10.65
N THR A 20 -13.94 2.18 -10.75
CA THR A 20 -15.25 2.56 -10.19
C THR A 20 -15.88 1.45 -9.36
N GLU A 21 -16.21 0.30 -9.96
CA GLU A 21 -16.78 -0.84 -9.23
C GLU A 21 -15.69 -1.72 -8.64
N ARG A 22 -14.64 -1.96 -9.43
CA ARG A 22 -13.45 -2.72 -9.04
C ARG A 22 -12.30 -1.73 -9.10
N PHE A 23 -11.93 -1.23 -7.93
CA PHE A 23 -10.95 -0.15 -7.87
C PHE A 23 -9.99 -0.26 -6.70
N ALA A 24 -10.21 -1.16 -5.74
CA ALA A 24 -9.35 -1.28 -4.57
C ALA A 24 -9.13 -2.74 -4.16
N LEU A 25 -7.91 -3.04 -3.72
CA LEU A 25 -7.55 -4.29 -3.07
C LEU A 25 -6.71 -3.96 -1.84
N ASN A 26 -7.00 -4.61 -0.72
CA ASN A 26 -6.21 -4.56 0.50
C ASN A 26 -5.88 -6.00 0.90
N LEU A 27 -4.64 -6.22 1.36
CA LEU A 27 -4.14 -7.48 1.87
C LEU A 27 -3.43 -7.24 3.21
N TRP A 28 -3.85 -8.00 4.22
CA TRP A 28 -3.29 -8.02 5.56
C TRP A 28 -3.26 -9.45 6.10
N THR A 29 -2.43 -9.69 7.12
CA THR A 29 -2.21 -11.03 7.66
C THR A 29 -3.24 -11.35 8.74
N LEU A 30 -4.03 -12.41 8.53
CA LEU A 30 -4.89 -12.98 9.57
C LEU A 30 -4.04 -13.86 10.51
N PRO A 31 -3.99 -13.58 11.83
CA PRO A 31 -3.30 -14.44 12.77
C PRO A 31 -3.85 -15.87 12.77
N PRO A 32 -3.01 -16.91 12.93
CA PRO A 32 -3.44 -18.31 12.83
C PRO A 32 -4.39 -18.75 13.97
N ASP A 33 -4.44 -17.97 15.06
CA ASP A 33 -5.23 -18.22 16.26
C ASP A 33 -6.52 -17.39 16.34
N MET A 34 -6.84 -16.60 15.30
CA MET A 34 -8.05 -15.78 15.24
C MET A 34 -8.86 -16.07 13.99
N ASP A 35 -10.19 -15.97 14.12
CA ASP A 35 -11.02 -15.84 12.93
C ASP A 35 -11.00 -14.40 12.38
N TYR A 36 -11.51 -14.24 11.16
CA TYR A 36 -11.55 -12.94 10.48
C TYR A 36 -12.29 -11.86 11.29
N VAL A 37 -13.43 -12.21 11.89
CA VAL A 37 -14.28 -11.26 12.61
C VAL A 37 -13.61 -10.83 13.91
N GLU A 38 -12.96 -11.75 14.61
CA GLU A 38 -12.18 -11.47 15.82
C GLU A 38 -11.00 -10.53 15.51
N ALA A 39 -10.24 -10.82 14.45
CA ALA A 39 -9.09 -10.02 14.05
C ALA A 39 -9.48 -8.59 13.62
N VAL A 40 -10.57 -8.44 12.84
CA VAL A 40 -11.09 -7.12 12.46
C VAL A 40 -11.63 -6.35 13.66
N ARG A 41 -12.32 -7.02 14.60
CA ARG A 41 -12.76 -6.36 15.85
C ARG A 41 -11.61 -5.89 16.72
N ALA A 42 -10.48 -6.60 16.67
CA ALA A 42 -9.24 -6.18 17.30
C ALA A 42 -8.48 -5.09 16.51
N GLY A 43 -8.96 -4.71 15.31
CA GLY A 43 -8.38 -3.67 14.47
C GLY A 43 -7.07 -4.08 13.79
N LEU A 44 -6.80 -5.38 13.65
CA LEU A 44 -5.54 -5.89 13.09
C LEU A 44 -5.40 -5.60 11.59
N ASP A 45 -6.53 -5.51 10.88
CA ASP A 45 -6.62 -5.16 9.46
C ASP A 45 -6.15 -3.74 9.14
N ALA A 46 -6.08 -2.87 10.16
CA ALA A 46 -5.59 -1.52 10.04
C ALA A 46 -4.11 -1.36 10.42
N LEU A 47 -3.44 -2.36 11.00
CA LEU A 47 -2.09 -2.21 11.54
C LEU A 47 -0.99 -2.30 10.48
N GLU A 48 -1.01 -3.39 9.70
CA GLU A 48 0.00 -3.69 8.68
C GLU A 48 -0.67 -4.31 7.47
N TYR A 49 -0.51 -3.67 6.32
CA TYR A 49 -1.18 -4.07 5.08
C TYR A 49 -0.46 -3.53 3.86
N ILE A 50 -0.70 -4.16 2.72
CA ILE A 50 -0.51 -3.56 1.39
C ILE A 50 -1.88 -3.29 0.78
N GLN A 51 -2.03 -2.14 0.14
CA GLN A 51 -3.23 -1.80 -0.61
C GLN A 51 -2.92 -1.17 -1.95
N THR A 52 -3.88 -1.23 -2.85
CA THR A 52 -3.83 -0.50 -4.11
C THR A 52 -5.20 0.06 -4.44
N ALA A 53 -5.20 1.18 -5.15
CA ALA A 53 -6.42 1.74 -5.72
C ALA A 53 -6.20 2.31 -7.14
N GLY A 54 -7.24 2.26 -7.97
CA GLY A 54 -7.24 2.83 -9.32
C GLY A 54 -7.77 1.90 -10.41
N ARG A 55 -7.30 2.10 -11.63
CA ARG A 55 -7.61 1.29 -12.82
C ARG A 55 -6.46 0.34 -13.12
N ALA A 56 -6.71 -0.75 -13.84
CA ALA A 56 -5.69 -1.76 -14.12
C ALA A 56 -4.41 -1.21 -14.81
N ASP A 57 -4.50 -0.09 -15.53
CA ASP A 57 -3.40 0.59 -16.20
C ASP A 57 -2.85 1.81 -15.43
N ALA A 58 -3.45 2.16 -14.30
CA ALA A 58 -3.05 3.26 -13.44
C ALA A 58 -3.49 2.99 -12.00
N LEU A 59 -2.59 2.39 -11.22
CA LEU A 59 -2.75 2.06 -9.81
C LEU A 59 -1.79 2.87 -8.95
N THR A 60 -2.24 3.33 -7.79
CA THR A 60 -1.35 3.70 -6.68
C THR A 60 -1.21 2.49 -5.75
N VAL A 61 -0.03 2.27 -5.18
CA VAL A 61 0.23 1.20 -4.20
C VAL A 61 0.71 1.83 -2.91
N GLU A 62 0.15 1.40 -1.79
CA GLU A 62 0.55 1.84 -0.46
C GLU A 62 0.85 0.63 0.43
N ILE A 63 1.82 0.80 1.33
CA ILE A 63 2.14 -0.17 2.37
C ILE A 63 2.15 0.53 3.73
N ARG A 64 1.52 -0.09 4.73
CA ARG A 64 1.66 0.29 6.13
C ARG A 64 2.42 -0.81 6.86
N LYS A 65 3.48 -0.42 7.56
CA LYS A 65 4.38 -1.32 8.30
C LYS A 65 4.83 -0.68 9.61
N ALA A 66 5.25 -1.51 10.57
CA ALA A 66 5.83 -1.04 11.81
C ALA A 66 7.12 -0.23 11.57
N GLY A 67 7.39 0.73 12.45
CA GLY A 67 8.55 1.63 12.40
C GLY A 67 8.16 3.11 12.46
N GLY A 68 9.13 3.99 12.15
CA GLY A 68 8.91 5.44 12.18
C GLY A 68 9.22 6.11 13.51
N SER A 69 10.05 5.50 14.36
CA SER A 69 10.48 6.09 15.64
C SER A 69 11.16 7.46 15.47
N GLN A 70 11.79 7.71 14.33
CA GLN A 70 12.35 9.02 13.96
C GLN A 70 11.29 10.13 13.81
N TRP A 71 10.02 9.76 13.64
CA TRP A 71 8.86 10.67 13.64
C TRP A 71 8.00 10.53 14.91
N GLY A 72 8.43 9.73 15.89
CA GLY A 72 7.67 9.50 17.12
C GLY A 72 6.41 8.66 16.92
N VAL A 73 6.38 7.79 15.91
CA VAL A 73 5.25 6.90 15.59
C VAL A 73 5.68 5.43 15.62
N ASP A 74 4.69 4.54 15.71
CA ASP A 74 4.86 3.09 15.84
C ASP A 74 4.64 2.36 14.49
N TRP A 75 3.82 2.94 13.60
CA TRP A 75 3.64 2.50 12.22
C TRP A 75 3.68 3.67 11.26
N VAL A 76 4.05 3.40 10.02
CA VAL A 76 4.04 4.39 8.95
C VAL A 76 3.38 3.79 7.72
N ARG A 77 2.50 4.57 7.10
CA ARG A 77 1.96 4.33 5.78
C ARG A 77 2.80 5.09 4.76
N TYR A 78 3.19 4.38 3.73
CA TYR A 78 4.01 4.85 2.62
C TYR A 78 3.25 4.70 1.31
N VAL A 79 3.46 5.65 0.40
CA VAL A 79 3.20 5.44 -1.03
C VAL A 79 4.43 4.78 -1.63
N VAL A 80 4.23 3.72 -2.39
CA VAL A 80 5.28 2.97 -3.07
C VAL A 80 5.60 3.67 -4.39
N GLY A 81 6.87 3.73 -4.75
CA GLY A 81 7.31 4.26 -6.03
C GLY A 81 8.42 3.42 -6.65
N HIS A 82 8.56 3.53 -7.96
CA HIS A 82 9.73 3.06 -8.69
C HIS A 82 10.98 3.81 -8.21
N PRO A 83 12.18 3.21 -8.35
CA PRO A 83 13.41 3.95 -8.16
C PRO A 83 13.49 5.14 -9.11
N HIS A 84 13.62 6.33 -8.54
CA HIS A 84 13.75 7.60 -9.24
C HIS A 84 14.92 8.39 -8.64
N SER A 85 15.59 9.17 -9.48
CA SER A 85 16.68 10.05 -9.07
C SER A 85 16.28 11.51 -9.29
N GLY A 86 16.24 12.32 -8.23
CA GLY A 86 15.98 13.75 -8.39
C GLY A 86 15.22 14.37 -7.22
N ALA A 87 14.76 15.59 -7.44
CA ALA A 87 13.83 16.27 -6.56
C ALA A 87 12.47 15.56 -6.56
N ALA A 88 11.59 15.91 -5.62
CA ALA A 88 10.22 15.43 -5.61
C ALA A 88 9.54 15.73 -6.96
N GLU A 89 9.08 14.68 -7.65
CA GLU A 89 8.28 14.83 -8.87
C GLU A 89 6.92 15.47 -8.56
N PRO A 90 6.33 16.21 -9.51
CA PRO A 90 4.99 16.75 -9.35
C PRO A 90 3.95 15.64 -9.21
N LEU A 91 2.95 15.89 -8.35
CA LEU A 91 1.75 15.06 -8.25
C LEU A 91 0.80 15.46 -9.40
N ASP A 92 0.98 14.86 -10.57
CA ASP A 92 0.30 15.26 -11.82
C ASP A 92 -0.45 14.13 -12.53
N VAL A 93 -0.41 12.90 -12.01
CA VAL A 93 -1.19 11.78 -12.55
C VAL A 93 -2.46 11.58 -11.73
N PRO A 94 -3.67 11.72 -12.33
CA PRO A 94 -4.91 11.49 -11.62
C PRO A 94 -5.21 9.98 -11.52
N ILE A 95 -5.38 9.50 -10.29
CA ILE A 95 -6.02 8.22 -9.99
C ILE A 95 -7.47 8.51 -9.59
N VAL A 96 -8.40 8.21 -10.50
CA VAL A 96 -9.84 8.43 -10.28
C VAL A 96 -10.40 7.28 -9.45
N LEU A 97 -10.99 7.63 -8.31
CA LEU A 97 -11.67 6.72 -7.38
C LEU A 97 -13.17 7.09 -7.33
N PRO A 98 -14.05 6.25 -6.77
CA PRO A 98 -15.49 6.51 -6.85
C PRO A 98 -15.93 7.79 -6.12
N GLN A 99 -15.21 8.19 -5.07
CA GLN A 99 -15.54 9.35 -4.23
C GLN A 99 -14.51 10.49 -4.31
N SER A 100 -13.38 10.29 -4.99
CA SER A 100 -12.27 11.24 -5.01
C SER A 100 -11.39 11.07 -6.24
N THR A 101 -10.48 12.01 -6.45
CA THR A 101 -9.35 11.84 -7.37
C THR A 101 -8.09 12.16 -6.61
N GLU A 102 -7.13 11.25 -6.65
CA GLU A 102 -5.83 11.42 -6.04
C GLU A 102 -4.81 11.82 -7.10
N MET A 103 -3.97 12.79 -6.77
CA MET A 103 -2.87 13.21 -7.64
C MET A 103 -1.60 12.52 -7.17
N ILE A 104 -1.01 11.71 -8.05
CA ILE A 104 0.11 10.81 -7.76
C ILE A 104 1.29 11.17 -8.65
N ALA A 105 2.52 11.00 -8.14
CA ALA A 105 3.72 11.19 -8.96
C ALA A 105 3.85 10.05 -9.97
N ARG A 106 4.43 10.32 -11.15
CA ARG A 106 4.52 9.31 -12.23
C ARG A 106 5.26 8.05 -11.82
N HIS A 107 6.34 8.20 -11.06
CA HIS A 107 7.07 7.06 -10.52
C HIS A 107 6.29 6.25 -9.47
N GLU A 108 5.17 6.75 -8.94
CA GLU A 108 4.32 6.06 -7.96
C GLU A 108 3.10 5.38 -8.61
N VAL A 109 3.02 5.37 -9.94
CA VAL A 109 1.93 4.74 -10.69
C VAL A 109 2.36 3.39 -11.24
N PHE A 110 1.54 2.38 -10.99
CA PHE A 110 1.78 0.98 -11.36
C PHE A 110 0.74 0.45 -12.33
N GLY A 111 1.13 -0.51 -13.15
CA GLY A 111 0.19 -1.40 -13.84
C GLY A 111 -0.22 -2.59 -12.96
N ALA A 112 -1.32 -3.25 -13.34
CA ALA A 112 -1.86 -4.39 -12.60
C ALA A 112 -0.87 -5.55 -12.39
N ASP A 113 0.00 -5.82 -13.37
CA ASP A 113 0.92 -6.95 -13.32
C ASP A 113 2.04 -6.73 -12.30
N GLU A 114 2.62 -5.53 -12.29
CA GLU A 114 3.67 -5.16 -11.34
C GLU A 114 3.09 -4.99 -9.92
N ALA A 115 1.91 -4.38 -9.80
CA ALA A 115 1.21 -4.30 -8.52
C ALA A 115 0.94 -5.71 -7.95
N ALA A 116 0.58 -6.69 -8.80
CA ALA A 116 0.40 -8.07 -8.36
C ALA A 116 1.71 -8.71 -7.84
N ASP A 117 2.85 -8.39 -8.45
CA ASP A 117 4.16 -8.85 -7.96
C ASP A 117 4.49 -8.26 -6.58
N LEU A 118 4.14 -6.99 -6.33
CA LEU A 118 4.26 -6.35 -5.02
C LEU A 118 3.36 -7.03 -3.98
N PHE A 119 2.10 -7.31 -4.33
CA PHE A 119 1.18 -8.04 -3.44
C PHE A 119 1.68 -9.46 -3.13
N TYR A 120 2.25 -10.14 -4.11
CA TYR A 120 2.83 -11.46 -3.90
C TYR A 120 4.08 -11.43 -3.01
N SER A 121 4.95 -10.43 -3.19
CA SER A 121 6.08 -10.19 -2.28
C SER A 121 5.59 -9.98 -0.85
N TYR A 122 4.59 -9.13 -0.66
CA TYR A 122 4.02 -8.86 0.66
C TYR A 122 3.39 -10.12 1.27
N TYR A 123 2.65 -10.92 0.48
CA TYR A 123 2.09 -12.19 0.92
C TYR A 123 3.16 -13.16 1.43
N ARG A 124 4.31 -13.24 0.75
CA ARG A 124 5.38 -14.18 1.08
C ARG A 124 6.24 -13.71 2.27
N ASP A 125 6.61 -12.43 2.26
CA ASP A 125 7.69 -11.92 3.10
C ASP A 125 7.21 -10.87 4.12
N GLY A 126 5.94 -10.42 4.03
CA GLY A 126 5.41 -9.32 4.84
C GLY A 126 5.92 -7.93 4.42
N ASP A 127 6.64 -7.83 3.30
CA ASP A 127 7.23 -6.58 2.81
C ASP A 127 7.38 -6.58 1.27
N ILE A 128 7.73 -5.43 0.71
CA ILE A 128 8.03 -5.28 -0.72
C ILE A 128 9.55 -5.30 -0.98
N PRO A 129 10.00 -5.53 -2.23
CA PRO A 129 11.42 -5.50 -2.56
C PRO A 129 12.06 -4.12 -2.30
N ASN A 130 13.27 -4.10 -1.76
CA ASN A 130 14.05 -2.87 -1.46
C ASN A 130 14.44 -2.06 -2.71
N SER A 131 14.16 -2.54 -3.92
CA SER A 131 14.36 -1.80 -5.17
C SER A 131 13.36 -0.66 -5.36
N TYR A 132 12.22 -0.70 -4.66
CA TYR A 132 11.21 0.35 -4.69
C TYR A 132 11.52 1.45 -3.66
N THR A 133 11.03 2.65 -3.94
CA THR A 133 11.08 3.79 -3.04
C THR A 133 9.82 3.86 -2.19
N LEU A 134 9.94 4.44 -0.99
CA LEU A 134 8.84 4.62 -0.05
C LEU A 134 8.76 6.08 0.36
N ARG A 135 7.66 6.74 0.01
CA ARG A 135 7.37 8.11 0.47
C ARG A 135 6.43 8.06 1.68
N PRO A 136 6.87 8.52 2.88
CA PRO A 136 6.01 8.51 4.05
C PRO A 136 4.85 9.50 3.86
N VAL A 137 3.64 9.09 4.22
CA VAL A 137 2.44 9.95 4.13
C VAL A 137 1.72 10.10 5.45
N GLU A 138 1.75 9.08 6.30
CA GLU A 138 1.05 9.13 7.58
C GLU A 138 1.72 8.20 8.59
N GLY A 139 1.89 8.70 9.81
CA GLY A 139 2.41 7.95 10.94
C GLY A 139 1.30 7.66 11.95
N PHE A 140 1.36 6.52 12.63
CA PHE A 140 0.35 6.09 13.61
C PHE A 140 1.02 5.69 14.91
N THR A 141 0.47 6.16 16.03
CA THR A 141 0.91 5.74 17.37
C THR A 141 0.01 4.61 17.88
N ARG A 142 0.55 3.82 18.81
CA ARG A 142 -0.20 2.79 19.54
C ARG A 142 -1.31 3.35 20.42
N THR A 143 -1.26 4.64 20.72
CA THR A 143 -2.31 5.37 21.43
C THR A 143 -3.44 5.83 20.52
N GLY A 144 -3.35 5.56 19.21
CA GLY A 144 -4.38 5.88 18.21
C GLY A 144 -4.26 7.26 17.60
N ALA A 145 -3.16 7.99 17.83
CA ALA A 145 -2.91 9.26 17.15
C ALA A 145 -2.35 9.03 15.75
N ASN A 146 -2.72 9.87 14.80
CA ASN A 146 -2.14 9.92 13.46
C ASN A 146 -1.41 11.25 13.23
N ILE A 147 -0.29 11.18 12.50
CA ILE A 147 0.57 12.33 12.18
C ILE A 147 0.71 12.39 10.66
N ASP A 148 0.39 13.53 10.05
CA ASP A 148 0.64 13.74 8.61
C ASP A 148 2.15 13.87 8.35
N LEU A 149 2.70 12.95 7.56
CA LEU A 149 4.12 12.90 7.24
C LEU A 149 4.43 13.45 5.85
N ARG A 150 3.42 13.88 5.07
CA ARG A 150 3.63 14.42 3.72
C ARG A 150 4.51 15.67 3.69
N ALA A 151 4.50 16.44 4.78
CA ALA A 151 5.31 17.65 4.95
C ALA A 151 6.54 17.44 5.85
N ALA A 152 6.71 16.24 6.45
CA ALA A 152 7.85 15.94 7.28
C ALA A 152 9.07 15.72 6.36
N ALA A 153 10.07 16.60 6.44
CA ALA A 153 11.35 16.34 5.79
C ALA A 153 11.88 14.97 6.25
N ALA A 154 12.55 14.25 5.35
CA ALA A 154 13.34 13.08 5.74
C ALA A 154 14.28 13.52 6.89
N PRO A 155 14.24 12.87 8.06
CA PRO A 155 15.13 13.25 9.14
C PRO A 155 16.59 13.10 8.69
N LYS A 156 17.42 14.04 9.14
CA LYS A 156 18.87 14.07 8.90
C LYS A 156 19.58 12.85 9.49
#